data_AF-A0AA38GC49-F1
#
_entry.id   AF-A0AA38GC49-F1
#
_cell.length_a   1.000
_cell.length_b   1.000
_cell.length_c   1.000
_cell.angle_alpha   90.00
_cell.angle_beta   90.00
_cell.angle_gamma   90.00
#
_symmetry.space_group_name_H-M   'P 1'
#
loop_
_entity.id
_entity.type
_entity.pdbx_description
1 polymer ?
#
loop_
_entity_poly.entity_id
_entity_poly.type
_entity_poly.pdbx_seq_one_letter_code
_entity_poly.pdbx_strand_id
1 'polypeptide(L)'
;GIMAMGLGVPLTLQVQPFSSSSRLSLISTLCNHSPIRINAIASRDQTCYQNVNASFLEQGNYSRRDFVVGYGTAAGLALTWSLSPAVESANAADLIQRKQRGEFLESVKKSLKTAIQAHPDLIPSIMKLALNDAVTYDKASKTGGANGSIRLTSEIRRPENEGLLPAMKLLEDIKKEIDASSKGGPISYADLIQFAGQSATKNTFLSSAIRKCGGNEQKGQTMYTAYGSNGQWRLFEIQLGRTDTEETDPEGKILNWEQSPVAEMKRKFSDLGLGPRQ
;
A
#
# COMPACT_ATOMS: atom_id res chain seq x y z
N GLY A 1 22.19 -48.17 44.51
CA GLY A 1 20.73 -48.09 44.30
C GLY A 1 20.48 -47.91 42.83
N ILE A 2 19.57 -48.71 42.29
CA ILE A 2 19.29 -49.00 40.88
C ILE A 2 18.64 -47.79 40.16
N MET A 3 19.01 -47.56 38.88
CA MET A 3 18.12 -47.35 37.71
C MET A 3 18.96 -46.80 36.53
N ALA A 4 19.22 -47.56 35.47
CA ALA A 4 18.33 -47.86 34.34
C ALA A 4 18.04 -46.62 33.47
N MET A 5 18.76 -46.46 32.35
CA MET A 5 18.40 -45.56 31.24
C MET A 5 18.73 -46.28 29.93
N GLY A 6 17.68 -46.51 29.14
CA GLY A 6 17.64 -47.42 28.00
C GLY A 6 18.33 -46.92 26.73
N LEU A 7 18.67 -47.91 25.90
CA LEU A 7 19.16 -47.79 24.53
C LEU A 7 18.06 -47.23 23.62
N GLY A 8 18.29 -46.04 23.04
CA GLY A 8 17.43 -45.47 22.01
C GLY A 8 17.78 -46.03 20.63
N VAL A 9 16.84 -46.78 20.05
CA VAL A 9 16.86 -47.25 18.65
C VAL A 9 16.40 -46.11 17.73
N PRO A 10 17.06 -45.83 16.60
CA PRO A 10 16.54 -44.87 15.63
C PRO A 10 15.39 -45.47 14.82
N LEU A 11 14.22 -44.82 14.84
CA LEU A 11 13.07 -45.13 13.98
C LEU A 11 13.40 -44.79 12.52
N THR A 12 13.46 -45.81 11.67
CA THR A 12 13.40 -45.68 10.21
C THR A 12 11.96 -45.75 9.73
N LEU A 13 11.44 -44.66 9.16
CA LEU A 13 10.09 -44.58 8.60
C LEU A 13 10.16 -44.91 7.11
N GLN A 14 9.70 -46.10 6.73
CA GLN A 14 9.68 -46.60 5.35
C GLN A 14 8.24 -46.49 4.81
N VAL A 15 8.01 -45.60 3.84
CA VAL A 15 6.72 -45.42 3.16
C VAL A 15 6.90 -45.78 1.70
N GLN A 16 6.18 -46.80 1.22
CA GLN A 16 6.14 -47.19 -0.20
C GLN A 16 4.96 -46.50 -0.91
N PRO A 17 5.12 -45.98 -2.14
CA PRO A 17 3.97 -45.57 -2.94
C PRO A 17 3.51 -46.64 -3.93
N PHE A 18 2.19 -46.79 -3.98
CA PHE A 18 1.38 -47.53 -4.96
C PHE A 18 1.42 -46.86 -6.35
N SER A 19 1.35 -47.68 -7.40
CA SER A 19 1.37 -47.27 -8.80
C SER A 19 -0.02 -46.96 -9.37
N SER A 20 -0.14 -45.89 -10.16
CA SER A 20 -1.05 -45.80 -11.31
C SER A 20 -0.70 -44.59 -12.18
N SER A 21 -0.51 -44.81 -13.48
CA SER A 21 -0.15 -43.78 -14.46
C SER A 21 -1.33 -43.54 -15.41
N SER A 22 -1.83 -42.31 -15.51
CA SER A 22 -2.81 -41.91 -16.54
C SER A 22 -2.13 -41.01 -17.57
N ARG A 23 -2.18 -41.37 -18.86
CA ARG A 23 -1.68 -40.56 -19.99
C ARG A 23 -2.81 -39.67 -20.50
N LEU A 24 -2.57 -38.37 -20.65
CA LEU A 24 -3.41 -37.46 -21.44
C LEU A 24 -2.60 -36.94 -22.62
N SER A 25 -3.14 -37.08 -23.82
CA SER A 25 -2.58 -36.53 -25.06
C SER A 25 -3.48 -35.40 -25.58
N LEU A 26 -2.91 -34.22 -25.82
CA LEU A 26 -3.55 -33.14 -26.59
C LEU A 26 -2.76 -32.94 -27.89
N ILE A 27 -3.46 -32.99 -29.02
CA ILE A 27 -2.93 -32.70 -30.36
C ILE A 27 -3.50 -31.33 -30.77
N SER A 28 -2.64 -30.37 -31.09
CA SER A 28 -3.03 -29.18 -31.86
C SER A 28 -2.31 -29.17 -33.20
N THR A 29 -3.09 -29.19 -34.28
CA THR A 29 -2.62 -29.11 -35.67
C THR A 29 -2.77 -27.68 -36.18
N LEU A 30 -1.67 -27.03 -36.56
CA LEU A 30 -1.66 -26.06 -37.67
C LEU A 30 -0.34 -26.17 -38.47
N CYS A 31 -0.52 -26.69 -39.69
CA CYS A 31 0.20 -26.57 -40.97
C CYS A 31 1.74 -26.57 -41.08
N ASN A 32 2.20 -27.62 -41.77
CA ASN A 32 3.31 -27.72 -42.72
C ASN A 32 4.73 -27.35 -42.25
N HIS A 33 5.27 -28.18 -41.36
CA HIS A 33 6.58 -28.83 -41.52
C HIS A 33 6.56 -30.11 -40.66
N SER A 34 7.35 -31.12 -41.01
CA SER A 34 7.35 -32.50 -40.49
C SER A 34 7.08 -32.61 -38.97
N PRO A 35 6.25 -33.57 -38.51
CA PRO A 35 5.86 -33.64 -37.10
C PRO A 35 7.07 -34.05 -36.24
N ILE A 36 7.54 -33.13 -35.40
CA ILE A 36 8.48 -33.45 -34.32
C ILE A 36 7.69 -34.18 -33.24
N ARG A 37 7.93 -35.48 -33.06
CA ARG A 37 7.42 -36.24 -31.91
C ARG A 37 8.29 -35.94 -30.70
N ILE A 38 7.74 -35.26 -29.70
CA ILE A 38 8.36 -35.12 -28.39
C ILE A 38 7.74 -36.16 -27.46
N ASN A 39 8.51 -37.18 -27.09
CA ASN A 39 8.13 -38.11 -26.03
C ASN A 39 8.64 -37.55 -24.69
N ALA A 40 7.75 -36.99 -23.88
CA ALA A 40 8.06 -36.64 -22.49
C ALA A 40 7.72 -37.84 -21.59
N ILE A 41 8.74 -38.47 -21.00
CA ILE A 41 8.56 -39.45 -19.93
C ILE A 41 8.74 -38.68 -18.62
N ALA A 42 7.63 -38.36 -17.94
CA ALA A 42 7.68 -37.81 -16.59
C ALA A 42 7.80 -38.97 -15.60
N SER A 43 9.00 -39.22 -15.09
CA SER A 43 9.17 -40.03 -13.89
C SER A 43 9.05 -39.13 -12.67
N ARG A 44 8.13 -39.46 -11.78
CA ARG A 44 7.92 -38.73 -10.53
C ARG A 44 8.79 -39.40 -9.47
N ASP A 45 9.99 -38.86 -9.26
CA ASP A 45 10.71 -39.14 -8.02
C ASP A 45 11.56 -37.96 -7.56
N GLN A 46 11.77 -37.99 -6.25
CA GLN A 46 12.03 -36.91 -5.32
C GLN A 46 13.47 -36.35 -5.44
N THR A 47 13.59 -35.01 -5.39
CA THR A 47 14.81 -34.22 -5.10
C THR A 47 16.09 -34.57 -5.86
N CYS A 48 16.35 -33.91 -7.00
CA CYS A 48 17.62 -33.26 -7.36
C CYS A 48 17.58 -32.71 -8.79
N TYR A 49 18.23 -31.56 -8.99
CA TYR A 49 18.75 -30.98 -10.23
C TYR A 49 18.34 -31.64 -11.56
N GLN A 50 17.51 -30.94 -12.34
CA GLN A 50 17.31 -31.29 -13.76
C GLN A 50 18.58 -30.95 -14.55
N ASN A 51 19.46 -31.93 -14.73
CA ASN A 51 20.47 -31.88 -15.79
C ASN A 51 19.82 -32.30 -17.11
N VAL A 52 19.58 -31.33 -18.00
CA VAL A 52 19.21 -31.60 -19.39
C VAL A 52 20.51 -31.77 -20.18
N ASN A 53 20.83 -33.01 -20.56
CA ASN A 53 21.94 -33.28 -21.50
C ASN A 53 21.46 -32.98 -22.92
N ALA A 54 22.01 -31.93 -23.54
CA ALA A 54 21.87 -31.67 -24.97
C ALA A 54 23.09 -32.24 -25.70
N SER A 55 22.90 -33.25 -26.55
CA SER A 55 23.92 -33.72 -27.48
C SER A 55 23.88 -32.90 -28.77
N PHE A 56 25.03 -32.37 -29.18
CA PHE A 56 25.21 -31.61 -30.41
C PHE A 56 25.80 -32.52 -31.49
N LEU A 57 25.09 -32.66 -32.62
CA LEU A 57 25.67 -33.22 -33.85
C LEU A 57 25.95 -32.05 -34.80
N GLU A 58 27.24 -31.81 -35.07
CA GLU A 58 27.68 -30.91 -36.13
C GLU A 58 27.49 -31.54 -37.50
N GLN A 59 26.92 -30.79 -38.44
CA GLN A 59 27.46 -30.59 -39.79
C GLN A 59 26.57 -29.62 -40.58
N GLY A 60 27.12 -28.47 -40.99
CA GLY A 60 26.47 -27.55 -41.92
C GLY A 60 27.26 -26.25 -42.11
N ASN A 61 27.56 -25.89 -43.37
CA ASN A 61 28.36 -24.74 -43.77
C ASN A 61 27.76 -23.39 -43.35
N TYR A 62 28.58 -22.52 -42.76
CA TYR A 62 28.19 -21.19 -42.27
C TYR A 62 28.31 -20.09 -43.34
N SER A 63 27.35 -19.17 -43.36
CA SER A 63 27.38 -17.94 -44.16
C SER A 63 27.66 -16.72 -43.28
N ARG A 64 28.23 -15.64 -43.84
CA ARG A 64 28.66 -14.42 -43.12
C ARG A 64 27.54 -13.67 -42.36
N ARG A 65 26.28 -14.09 -42.42
CA ARG A 65 25.18 -13.55 -41.60
C ARG A 65 25.04 -14.23 -40.23
N ASP A 66 25.75 -15.33 -39.97
CA ASP A 66 25.64 -16.08 -38.71
C ASP A 66 26.58 -15.55 -37.61
N PHE A 67 27.47 -14.60 -37.92
CA PHE A 67 28.44 -14.07 -36.96
C PHE A 67 27.82 -13.10 -35.92
N VAL A 68 26.72 -12.43 -36.26
CA VAL A 68 26.08 -11.43 -35.35
C VAL A 68 25.07 -12.08 -34.38
N VAL A 69 24.60 -13.29 -34.66
CA VAL A 69 23.68 -14.02 -33.78
C VAL A 69 24.43 -14.94 -32.79
N GLY A 70 25.71 -15.26 -33.06
CA GLY A 70 26.46 -16.30 -32.36
C GLY A 70 27.10 -15.93 -31.01
N TYR A 71 27.32 -14.65 -30.70
CA TYR A 71 27.97 -14.25 -29.43
C TYR A 71 27.07 -13.54 -28.42
N GLY A 72 25.83 -13.18 -28.79
CA GLY A 72 24.90 -12.50 -27.88
C GLY A 72 24.03 -13.43 -27.02
N THR A 73 23.88 -14.69 -27.41
CA THR A 73 22.82 -15.57 -26.86
C THR A 73 23.24 -16.35 -25.61
N ALA A 74 24.51 -16.72 -25.44
CA ALA A 74 24.95 -17.45 -24.24
C ALA A 74 25.05 -16.55 -22.99
N ALA A 75 25.56 -15.32 -23.14
CA ALA A 75 25.61 -14.36 -22.03
C ALA A 75 24.22 -13.78 -21.68
N GLY A 76 23.33 -13.64 -22.68
CA GLY A 76 21.97 -13.13 -22.48
C GLY A 76 21.04 -14.11 -21.74
N LEU A 77 21.13 -15.42 -22.01
CA LEU A 77 20.28 -16.43 -21.36
C LEU A 77 20.76 -16.79 -19.94
N ALA A 78 22.07 -16.76 -19.66
CA ALA A 78 22.60 -17.02 -18.31
C ALA A 78 22.18 -15.96 -17.27
N LEU A 79 21.93 -14.72 -17.72
CA LEU A 79 21.42 -13.64 -16.86
C LEU A 79 19.92 -13.76 -16.57
N THR A 80 19.17 -14.52 -17.37
CA THR A 80 17.72 -14.67 -17.13
C THR A 80 17.38 -15.65 -16.00
N TRP A 81 18.30 -16.55 -15.63
CA TRP A 81 18.05 -17.58 -14.59
C TRP A 81 18.61 -17.19 -13.21
N SER A 82 19.68 -16.38 -13.17
CA SER A 82 20.25 -15.88 -11.91
C SER A 82 19.43 -14.78 -11.24
N LEU A 83 18.49 -14.17 -11.99
CA LEU A 83 17.57 -13.14 -11.48
C LEU A 83 16.37 -13.73 -10.73
N SER A 84 16.02 -15.01 -10.92
CA SER A 84 14.78 -15.59 -10.38
C SER A 84 14.67 -15.56 -8.84
N PRO A 85 15.70 -15.95 -8.06
CA PRO A 85 15.60 -15.93 -6.60
C PRO A 85 15.58 -14.51 -6.02
N ALA A 86 16.28 -13.57 -6.67
CA ALA A 86 16.30 -12.16 -6.28
C ALA A 86 14.95 -11.48 -6.57
N VAL A 87 14.35 -11.78 -7.72
CA VAL A 87 13.01 -11.27 -8.09
C VAL A 87 11.92 -11.87 -7.20
N GLU A 88 12.00 -13.16 -6.86
CA GLU A 88 11.05 -13.82 -5.96
C GLU A 88 11.17 -13.29 -4.52
N SER A 89 12.38 -13.15 -3.99
CA SER A 89 12.61 -12.58 -2.66
C SER A 89 12.20 -11.10 -2.58
N ALA A 90 12.45 -10.30 -3.63
CA ALA A 90 11.99 -8.92 -3.71
C ALA A 90 10.45 -8.84 -3.75
N ASN A 91 9.78 -9.71 -4.51
CA ASN A 91 8.32 -9.77 -4.56
C ASN A 91 7.73 -10.21 -3.21
N ALA A 92 8.31 -11.22 -2.56
CA ALA A 92 7.89 -11.65 -1.23
C ALA A 92 8.07 -10.54 -0.18
N ALA A 93 9.18 -9.80 -0.21
CA ALA A 93 9.44 -8.67 0.68
C ALA A 93 8.42 -7.53 0.47
N ASP A 94 8.11 -7.19 -0.79
CA ASP A 94 7.09 -6.18 -1.12
C ASP A 94 5.70 -6.59 -0.63
N LEU A 95 5.31 -7.87 -0.80
CA LEU A 95 4.03 -8.39 -0.29
C LEU A 95 3.95 -8.31 1.24
N ILE A 96 5.04 -8.63 1.95
CA ILE A 96 5.12 -8.51 3.41
C ILE A 96 4.99 -7.05 3.83
N GLN A 97 5.69 -6.14 3.17
CA GLN A 97 5.64 -4.71 3.46
C GLN A 97 4.23 -4.15 3.26
N ARG A 98 3.56 -4.49 2.16
CA ARG A 98 2.17 -4.09 1.89
C ARG A 98 1.21 -4.60 2.97
N LYS A 99 1.39 -5.86 3.40
CA LYS A 99 0.59 -6.45 4.47
C LYS A 99 0.79 -5.70 5.80
N GLN A 100 2.03 -5.48 6.20
CA GLN A 100 2.35 -4.74 7.44
C GLN A 100 1.79 -3.32 7.41
N ARG A 101 1.94 -2.60 6.28
CA ARG A 101 1.38 -1.26 6.11
C ARG A 101 -0.15 -1.26 6.16
N GLY A 102 -0.80 -2.27 5.57
CA GLY A 102 -2.24 -2.45 5.64
C GLY A 102 -2.72 -2.68 7.08
N GLU A 103 -2.11 -3.60 7.80
CA GLU A 103 -2.44 -3.89 9.21
C GLU A 103 -2.24 -2.66 10.10
N PHE A 104 -1.15 -1.92 9.89
CA PHE A 104 -0.89 -0.67 10.60
C PHE A 104 -1.95 0.39 10.29
N LEU A 105 -2.26 0.61 9.02
CA LEU A 105 -3.24 1.59 8.59
C LEU A 105 -4.65 1.26 9.13
N GLU A 106 -5.04 -0.01 9.19
CA GLU A 106 -6.31 -0.40 9.83
C GLU A 106 -6.35 -0.05 11.32
N SER A 107 -5.24 -0.26 12.03
CA SER A 107 -5.12 0.16 13.44
C SER A 107 -5.31 1.68 13.59
N VAL A 108 -4.59 2.46 12.79
CA VAL A 108 -4.68 3.94 12.76
C VAL A 108 -6.12 4.40 12.49
N LYS A 109 -6.76 3.85 11.44
CA LYS A 109 -8.14 4.19 11.08
C LYS A 109 -9.12 3.86 12.20
N LYS A 110 -8.92 2.75 12.91
CA LYS A 110 -9.77 2.34 14.04
C LYS A 110 -9.63 3.30 15.23
N SER A 111 -8.40 3.66 15.61
CA SER A 111 -8.16 4.62 16.70
C SER A 111 -8.75 5.99 16.38
N LEU A 112 -8.47 6.52 15.19
CA LEU A 112 -9.04 7.79 14.73
C LEU A 112 -10.56 7.78 14.67
N LYS A 113 -11.17 6.70 14.15
CA LYS A 113 -12.64 6.57 14.12
C LYS A 113 -13.25 6.65 15.51
N THR A 114 -12.65 5.95 16.47
CA THR A 114 -13.17 5.88 17.85
C THR A 114 -13.08 7.25 18.52
N ALA A 115 -11.93 7.92 18.43
CA ALA A 115 -11.72 9.23 19.02
C ALA A 115 -12.61 10.32 18.38
N ILE A 116 -12.77 10.31 17.05
CA ILE A 116 -13.63 11.28 16.35
C ILE A 116 -15.11 11.04 16.65
N GLN A 117 -15.53 9.79 16.85
CA GLN A 117 -16.89 9.49 17.28
C GLN A 117 -17.17 9.96 18.72
N ALA A 118 -16.15 9.99 19.58
CA ALA A 118 -16.26 10.54 20.94
C ALA A 118 -16.31 12.08 20.97
N HIS A 119 -15.72 12.75 19.97
CA HIS A 119 -15.66 14.21 19.86
C HIS A 119 -16.23 14.73 18.54
N PRO A 120 -17.56 14.60 18.31
CA PRO A 120 -18.19 15.02 17.06
C PRO A 120 -18.12 16.54 16.81
N ASP A 121 -17.98 17.34 17.87
CA ASP A 121 -17.79 18.79 17.87
C ASP A 121 -16.47 19.22 17.22
N LEU A 122 -15.44 18.36 17.26
CA LEU A 122 -14.12 18.64 16.68
C LEU A 122 -14.00 18.27 15.20
N ILE A 123 -15.02 17.63 14.61
CA ILE A 123 -15.01 17.21 13.20
C ILE A 123 -14.70 18.37 12.24
N PRO A 124 -15.35 19.55 12.33
CA PRO A 124 -15.05 20.68 11.45
C PRO A 124 -13.62 21.18 11.62
N SER A 125 -13.12 21.24 12.86
CA SER A 125 -11.75 21.65 13.15
C SER A 125 -10.72 20.66 12.59
N ILE A 126 -10.96 19.35 12.68
CA ILE A 126 -10.07 18.33 12.09
C ILE A 126 -10.02 18.46 10.57
N MET A 127 -11.17 18.69 9.92
CA MET A 127 -11.22 18.90 8.47
C MET A 127 -10.50 20.18 8.05
N LYS A 128 -10.70 21.28 8.80
CA LYS A 128 -10.00 22.56 8.57
C LYS A 128 -8.50 22.44 8.81
N LEU A 129 -8.07 21.66 9.80
CA LEU A 129 -6.66 21.39 10.07
C LEU A 129 -6.00 20.65 8.90
N ALA A 130 -6.63 19.59 8.38
CA ALA A 130 -6.12 18.88 7.20
C ALA A 130 -6.10 19.74 5.93
N LEU A 131 -7.09 20.63 5.76
CA LEU A 131 -7.12 21.59 4.66
C LEU A 131 -6.02 22.63 4.78
N ASN A 132 -5.90 23.28 5.94
CA ASN A 132 -4.96 24.37 6.18
C ASN A 132 -3.51 23.93 6.04
N ASP A 133 -3.17 22.72 6.51
CA ASP A 133 -1.86 22.09 6.27
C ASP A 133 -1.59 21.89 4.77
N ALA A 134 -2.59 21.44 4.00
CA ALA A 134 -2.41 21.16 2.58
C ALA A 134 -2.36 22.41 1.68
N VAL A 135 -3.08 23.48 2.02
CA VAL A 135 -3.23 24.66 1.14
C VAL A 135 -2.04 25.63 1.19
N THR A 136 -1.06 25.41 2.06
CA THR A 136 0.20 26.19 2.09
C THR A 136 1.07 25.92 0.87
N TYR A 137 0.79 24.85 0.11
CA TYR A 137 1.58 24.46 -1.05
C TYR A 137 1.69 25.59 -2.09
N ASP A 138 2.93 25.83 -2.52
CA ASP A 138 3.25 26.76 -3.59
C ASP A 138 3.97 26.02 -4.73
N LYS A 139 3.36 26.04 -5.91
CA LYS A 139 3.89 25.36 -7.11
C LYS A 139 5.22 25.95 -7.59
N ALA A 140 5.44 27.25 -7.40
CA ALA A 140 6.62 27.93 -7.92
C ALA A 140 7.87 27.56 -7.11
N SER A 141 7.78 27.62 -5.78
CA SER A 141 8.86 27.25 -4.86
C SER A 141 8.92 25.76 -4.55
N LYS A 142 7.84 25.00 -4.82
CA LYS A 142 7.64 23.60 -4.41
C LYS A 142 7.77 23.40 -2.89
N THR A 143 7.32 24.40 -2.12
CA THR A 143 7.34 24.39 -0.65
C THR A 143 5.92 24.34 -0.09
N GLY A 144 5.79 23.95 1.17
CA GLY A 144 4.50 23.76 1.83
C GLY A 144 3.76 22.51 1.40
N GLY A 145 2.46 22.47 1.71
CA GLY A 145 1.59 21.32 1.48
C GLY A 145 1.47 20.45 2.72
N ALA A 146 0.81 19.29 2.56
CA ALA A 146 0.51 18.39 3.68
C ALA A 146 1.77 17.73 4.27
N ASN A 147 2.50 18.48 5.08
CA ASN A 147 3.80 18.15 5.68
C ASN A 147 3.76 18.23 7.22
N GLY A 148 2.59 18.51 7.80
CA GLY A 148 2.37 18.63 9.23
C GLY A 148 2.96 19.90 9.87
N SER A 149 3.36 20.90 9.09
CA SER A 149 3.89 22.20 9.55
C SER A 149 2.93 22.88 10.52
N ILE A 150 1.62 22.72 10.30
CA ILE A 150 0.56 23.33 11.10
C ILE A 150 0.62 23.00 12.60
N ARG A 151 1.27 21.90 12.99
CA ARG A 151 1.44 21.52 14.40
C ARG A 151 2.35 22.47 15.17
N LEU A 152 3.22 23.18 14.45
CA LEU A 152 4.23 24.04 15.05
C LEU A 152 3.56 25.26 15.69
N THR A 153 4.08 25.68 16.83
CA THR A 153 3.44 26.71 17.68
C THR A 153 3.30 28.06 16.96
N SER A 154 4.23 28.41 16.08
CA SER A 154 4.19 29.63 15.27
C SER A 154 3.13 29.59 14.18
N GLU A 155 2.74 28.41 13.70
CA GLU A 155 1.74 28.27 12.62
C GLU A 155 0.33 28.07 13.17
N ILE A 156 0.15 27.23 14.19
CA ILE A 156 -1.17 26.99 14.81
C ILE A 156 -1.76 28.24 15.48
N ARG A 157 -0.91 29.21 15.87
CA ARG A 157 -1.32 30.47 16.51
C ARG A 157 -1.65 31.59 15.52
N ARG A 158 -1.49 31.36 14.22
CA ARG A 158 -1.85 32.33 13.19
C ARG A 158 -3.38 32.52 13.15
N PRO A 159 -3.88 33.71 12.78
CA PRO A 159 -5.31 34.01 12.79
C PRO A 159 -6.14 33.07 11.90
N GLU A 160 -5.59 32.59 10.78
CA GLU A 160 -6.25 31.61 9.91
C GLU A 160 -6.53 30.24 10.58
N ASN A 161 -5.74 29.90 11.60
CA ASN A 161 -5.73 28.61 12.30
C ASN A 161 -6.40 28.70 13.68
N GLU A 162 -7.11 29.79 13.95
CA GLU A 162 -7.85 29.96 15.19
C GLU A 162 -8.86 28.82 15.40
N GLY A 163 -8.94 28.33 16.65
CA GLY A 163 -9.84 27.24 17.04
C GLY A 163 -9.37 25.82 16.69
N LEU A 164 -8.18 25.65 16.08
CA LEU A 164 -7.66 24.33 15.70
C LEU A 164 -6.85 23.62 16.81
N LEU A 165 -6.42 24.35 17.84
CA LEU A 165 -5.62 23.81 18.95
C LEU A 165 -6.27 22.59 19.65
N PRO A 166 -7.59 22.57 19.95
CA PRO A 166 -8.21 21.39 20.57
C PRO A 166 -8.17 20.15 19.67
N ALA A 167 -8.37 20.33 18.36
CA ALA A 167 -8.26 19.24 17.39
C ALA A 167 -6.83 18.71 17.32
N MET A 168 -5.82 19.60 17.32
CA MET A 168 -4.42 19.18 17.31
C MET A 168 -4.05 18.38 18.56
N LYS A 169 -4.49 18.82 19.75
CA LYS A 169 -4.27 18.09 21.02
C LYS A 169 -4.87 16.69 21.00
N LEU A 170 -6.10 16.55 20.48
CA LEU A 170 -6.72 15.23 20.31
C LEU A 170 -5.86 14.33 19.40
N LEU A 171 -5.34 14.87 18.29
CA LEU A 171 -4.45 14.10 17.40
C LEU A 171 -3.13 13.73 18.08
N GLU A 172 -2.53 14.61 18.88
CA GLU A 172 -1.32 14.31 19.64
C GLU A 172 -1.52 13.14 20.63
N ASP A 173 -2.67 13.08 21.29
CA ASP A 173 -2.98 11.98 22.22
C ASP A 173 -3.19 10.66 21.47
N ILE A 174 -3.93 10.68 20.36
CA ILE A 174 -4.09 9.51 19.48
C ILE A 174 -2.74 9.05 18.92
N LYS A 175 -1.85 9.99 18.58
CA LYS A 175 -0.51 9.68 18.09
C LYS A 175 0.28 8.88 19.10
N LYS A 176 0.25 9.27 20.39
CA LYS A 176 0.94 8.55 21.47
C LYS A 176 0.44 7.10 21.57
N GLU A 177 -0.87 6.89 21.45
CA GLU A 177 -1.47 5.55 21.47
C GLU A 177 -1.02 4.70 20.26
N ILE A 178 -1.06 5.28 19.06
CA ILE A 178 -0.64 4.62 17.82
C ILE A 178 0.84 4.25 17.90
N ASP A 179 1.70 5.20 18.28
CA ASP A 179 3.14 5.03 18.35
C ASP A 179 3.54 3.97 19.38
N ALA A 180 2.83 3.89 20.51
CA ALA A 180 3.05 2.85 21.51
C ALA A 180 2.74 1.44 21.00
N SER A 181 1.79 1.31 20.06
CA SER A 181 1.39 0.04 19.45
C SER A 181 2.14 -0.30 18.15
N SER A 182 2.91 0.66 17.61
CA SER A 182 3.52 0.54 16.29
C SER A 182 4.77 -0.35 16.31
N LYS A 183 4.81 -1.29 15.37
CA LYS A 183 6.00 -2.14 15.13
C LYS A 183 6.99 -1.50 14.14
N GLY A 184 6.55 -0.49 13.39
CA GLY A 184 7.26 0.08 12.25
C GLY A 184 7.82 1.48 12.47
N GLY A 185 7.87 1.94 13.72
CA GLY A 185 8.24 3.32 14.08
C GLY A 185 7.03 4.25 14.22
N PRO A 186 7.27 5.51 14.62
CA PRO A 186 6.21 6.47 14.87
C PRO A 186 5.52 6.89 13.57
N ILE A 187 4.22 7.16 13.63
CA ILE A 187 3.49 7.79 12.51
C ILE A 187 3.95 9.25 12.37
N SER A 188 4.04 9.75 11.14
CA SER A 188 4.28 11.18 10.91
C SER A 188 3.02 11.99 11.23
N TYR A 189 3.20 13.23 11.69
CA TYR A 189 2.10 14.16 11.87
C TYR A 189 1.41 14.47 10.55
N ALA A 190 2.18 14.60 9.46
CA ALA A 190 1.68 14.81 8.11
C ALA A 190 0.66 13.73 7.69
N ASP A 191 0.97 12.46 7.93
CA ASP A 191 0.01 11.39 7.65
C ASP A 191 -1.17 11.39 8.63
N LEU A 192 -0.88 11.53 9.93
CA LEU A 192 -1.93 11.51 10.96
C LEU A 192 -3.01 12.56 10.71
N ILE A 193 -2.61 13.79 10.37
CA ILE A 193 -3.52 14.90 10.06
C ILE A 193 -4.42 14.57 8.87
N GLN A 194 -3.85 14.03 7.79
CA GLN A 194 -4.60 13.71 6.58
C GLN A 194 -5.54 12.51 6.81
N PHE A 195 -5.10 11.47 7.53
CA PHE A 195 -5.95 10.35 7.90
C PHE A 195 -7.05 10.74 8.90
N ALA A 196 -6.80 11.72 9.77
CA ALA A 196 -7.84 12.31 10.62
C ALA A 196 -8.90 13.02 9.76
N GLY A 197 -8.48 13.80 8.76
CA GLY A 197 -9.39 14.40 7.77
C GLY A 197 -10.22 13.37 7.00
N GLN A 198 -9.61 12.25 6.61
CA GLN A 198 -10.34 11.11 6.01
C GLN A 198 -11.39 10.54 6.98
N SER A 199 -11.02 10.27 8.22
CA SER A 199 -11.91 9.68 9.23
C SER A 199 -13.07 10.63 9.57
N ALA A 200 -12.79 11.94 9.70
CA ALA A 200 -13.79 12.98 9.87
C ALA A 200 -14.77 13.02 8.68
N THR A 201 -14.27 12.97 7.45
CA THR A 201 -15.11 12.91 6.24
C THR A 201 -16.01 11.67 6.25
N LYS A 202 -15.46 10.49 6.55
CA LYS A 202 -16.23 9.24 6.68
C LYS A 202 -17.31 9.35 7.77
N ASN A 203 -17.03 10.04 8.88
CA ASN A 203 -18.00 10.30 9.94
C ASN A 203 -19.17 11.16 9.43
N THR A 204 -18.92 12.22 8.67
CA THR A 204 -20.01 13.05 8.09
C THR A 204 -20.92 12.25 7.14
N PHE A 205 -20.36 11.29 6.39
CA PHE A 205 -21.14 10.39 5.53
C PHE A 205 -22.01 9.44 6.36
N LEU A 206 -21.46 8.89 7.45
CA LEU A 206 -22.20 8.06 8.39
C LEU A 206 -23.35 8.84 9.05
N SER A 207 -23.10 10.05 9.56
CA SER A 207 -24.14 10.90 10.15
C SER A 207 -25.23 11.24 9.14
N SER A 208 -24.87 11.46 7.87
CA SER A 208 -25.84 11.67 6.79
C SER A 208 -26.69 10.42 6.50
N ALA A 209 -26.10 9.23 6.55
CA ALA A 209 -26.83 7.97 6.39
C ALA A 209 -27.81 7.73 7.54
N ILE A 210 -27.37 7.91 8.79
CA ILE A 210 -28.23 7.80 9.98
C ILE A 210 -29.39 8.78 9.90
N ARG A 211 -29.12 10.04 9.51
CA ARG A 211 -30.16 11.06 9.31
C ARG A 211 -31.18 10.64 8.24
N LYS A 212 -30.72 10.10 7.11
CA LYS A 212 -31.60 9.58 6.04
C LYS A 212 -32.42 8.35 6.49
N CYS A 213 -31.93 7.58 7.45
CA CYS A 213 -32.65 6.47 8.06
C CYS A 213 -33.55 6.89 9.24
N GLY A 214 -33.89 8.18 9.36
CA GLY A 214 -34.78 8.68 10.42
C GLY A 214 -34.17 8.63 11.82
N GLY A 215 -32.84 8.70 11.94
CA GLY A 215 -32.13 8.62 13.22
C GLY A 215 -31.84 7.19 13.69
N ASN A 216 -32.24 6.16 12.95
CA ASN A 216 -31.92 4.78 13.30
C ASN A 216 -30.45 4.46 12.98
N GLU A 217 -29.63 4.31 14.02
CA GLU A 217 -28.19 4.07 13.89
C GLU A 217 -27.85 2.77 13.15
N GLN A 218 -28.52 1.66 13.48
CA GLN A 218 -28.26 0.36 12.87
C GLN A 218 -28.51 0.40 11.35
N LYS A 219 -29.68 0.94 10.94
CA LYS A 219 -30.01 1.11 9.53
C LYS A 219 -29.04 2.07 8.83
N GLY A 220 -28.66 3.16 9.51
CA GLY A 220 -27.67 4.11 9.00
C GLY A 220 -26.29 3.48 8.78
N GLN A 221 -25.84 2.63 9.71
CA GLN A 221 -24.58 1.88 9.58
C GLN A 221 -24.64 0.88 8.42
N THR A 222 -25.74 0.14 8.27
CA THR A 222 -25.94 -0.76 7.12
C THR A 222 -25.92 0.03 5.80
N MET A 223 -26.64 1.15 5.74
CA MET A 223 -26.69 2.03 4.56
C MET A 223 -25.30 2.61 4.22
N TYR A 224 -24.57 3.10 5.21
CA TYR A 224 -23.21 3.61 5.04
C TYR A 224 -22.23 2.52 4.59
N THR A 225 -22.34 1.32 5.15
CA THR A 225 -21.46 0.20 4.76
C THR A 225 -21.65 -0.16 3.29
N ALA A 226 -22.90 -0.15 2.82
CA ALA A 226 -23.23 -0.44 1.42
C ALA A 226 -22.91 0.71 0.45
N TYR A 227 -23.20 1.97 0.83
CA TYR A 227 -23.18 3.12 -0.09
C TYR A 227 -22.21 4.25 0.29
N GLY A 228 -21.36 4.05 1.30
CA GLY A 228 -20.39 5.05 1.78
C GLY A 228 -19.15 5.21 0.90
N SER A 229 -19.12 4.61 -0.29
CA SER A 229 -18.00 4.67 -1.24
C SER A 229 -16.65 4.27 -0.63
N ASN A 230 -16.64 3.26 0.26
CA ASN A 230 -15.43 2.83 0.95
C ASN A 230 -14.29 2.45 -0.03
N GLY A 231 -14.62 1.90 -1.20
CA GLY A 231 -13.64 1.55 -2.24
C GLY A 231 -12.93 2.74 -2.91
N GLN A 232 -13.51 3.95 -2.88
CA GLN A 232 -12.92 5.14 -3.50
C GLN A 232 -11.68 5.64 -2.74
N TRP A 233 -11.55 5.28 -1.47
CA TRP A 233 -10.45 5.71 -0.60
C TRP A 233 -9.13 5.00 -0.89
N ARG A 234 -9.10 3.98 -1.76
CA ARG A 234 -7.90 3.18 -2.02
C ARG A 234 -6.70 4.03 -2.43
N LEU A 235 -6.89 5.00 -3.33
CA LEU A 235 -5.80 5.87 -3.79
C LEU A 235 -5.25 6.75 -2.65
N PHE A 236 -6.12 7.23 -1.77
CA PHE A 236 -5.72 8.00 -0.59
C PHE A 236 -4.94 7.11 0.40
N GLU A 237 -5.42 5.89 0.65
CA GLU A 237 -4.83 4.96 1.62
C GLU A 237 -3.45 4.43 1.19
N ILE A 238 -3.18 4.29 -0.11
CA ILE A 238 -1.84 3.92 -0.59
C ILE A 238 -0.83 5.07 -0.46
N GLN A 239 -1.27 6.33 -0.38
CA GLN A 239 -0.42 7.52 -0.17
C GLN A 239 -0.07 7.70 1.31
N LEU A 240 0.34 6.63 1.97
CA LEU A 240 0.90 6.64 3.33
C LEU A 240 2.42 6.85 3.24
N GLY A 241 3.01 7.55 4.22
CA GLY A 241 4.45 7.80 4.32
C GLY A 241 4.85 9.23 3.97
N ARG A 242 4.03 10.23 4.33
CA ARG A 242 4.43 11.64 4.26
C ARG A 242 5.51 11.94 5.30
N THR A 243 6.39 12.88 4.97
CA THR A 243 7.48 13.31 5.84
C THR A 243 7.08 14.57 6.60
N ASP A 244 7.40 14.61 7.89
CA ASP A 244 7.19 15.79 8.71
C ASP A 244 8.23 16.87 8.40
N THR A 245 7.81 18.12 8.31
CA THR A 245 8.72 19.27 8.33
C THR A 245 9.00 19.73 9.75
N GLU A 246 10.21 20.21 10.01
CA GLU A 246 10.61 20.85 11.28
C GLU A 246 10.33 22.37 11.27
N GLU A 247 10.17 22.94 10.08
CA GLU A 247 9.98 24.37 9.86
C GLU A 247 8.52 24.68 9.50
N THR A 248 8.05 25.86 9.92
CA THR A 248 6.72 26.35 9.56
C THR A 248 6.64 26.77 8.11
N ASP A 249 5.47 26.57 7.51
CA ASP A 249 5.24 27.02 6.15
C ASP A 249 5.13 28.57 6.08
N PRO A 250 5.43 29.17 4.92
CA PRO A 250 5.38 30.62 4.73
C PRO A 250 4.02 31.23 5.12
N GLU A 251 4.07 32.39 5.76
CA GLU A 251 2.88 33.15 6.16
C GLU A 251 2.09 33.69 4.95
N GLY A 252 0.81 34.01 5.19
CA GLY A 252 -0.06 34.65 4.19
C GLY A 252 -0.50 33.73 3.03
N LYS A 253 -0.26 32.42 3.15
CA LYS A 253 -0.70 31.43 2.15
C LYS A 253 -2.12 30.95 2.40
N ILE A 254 -2.63 31.03 3.63
CA ILE A 254 -3.95 30.52 4.02
C ILE A 254 -4.94 31.68 4.09
N LEU A 255 -6.16 31.47 3.60
CA LEU A 255 -7.24 32.44 3.68
C LEU A 255 -8.00 32.31 4.99
N ASN A 256 -8.58 33.42 5.48
CA ASN A 256 -9.64 33.30 6.48
C ASN A 256 -10.94 32.89 5.78
N TRP A 257 -11.18 31.58 5.69
CA TRP A 257 -12.27 30.98 4.92
C TRP A 257 -13.67 31.52 5.25
N GLU A 258 -13.91 32.02 6.47
CA GLU A 258 -15.23 32.54 6.84
C GLU A 258 -15.47 33.98 6.38
N GLN A 259 -14.38 34.74 6.20
CA GLN A 259 -14.43 36.17 5.87
C GLN A 259 -14.07 36.44 4.40
N SER A 260 -13.32 35.53 3.76
CA SER A 260 -12.87 35.69 2.38
C SER A 260 -14.02 35.59 1.37
N PRO A 261 -14.05 36.46 0.34
CA PRO A 261 -15.03 36.34 -0.74
C PRO A 261 -14.78 35.08 -1.59
N VAL A 262 -15.84 34.54 -2.18
CA VAL A 262 -15.80 33.34 -3.04
C VAL A 262 -14.81 33.49 -4.20
N ALA A 263 -14.61 34.70 -4.73
CA ALA A 263 -13.64 34.95 -5.79
C ALA A 263 -12.20 34.67 -5.35
N GLU A 264 -11.86 34.99 -4.09
CA GLU A 264 -10.54 34.75 -3.51
C GLU A 264 -10.33 33.25 -3.25
N MET A 265 -11.35 32.55 -2.73
CA MET A 265 -11.31 31.09 -2.58
C MET A 265 -11.07 30.39 -3.91
N LYS A 266 -11.80 30.78 -4.97
CA LYS A 266 -11.63 30.22 -6.32
C LYS A 266 -10.22 30.44 -6.84
N ARG A 267 -9.65 31.62 -6.60
CA ARG A 267 -8.27 31.93 -6.98
C ARG A 267 -7.29 31.03 -6.24
N LYS A 268 -7.44 30.89 -4.92
CA LYS A 268 -6.59 30.04 -4.09
C LYS A 268 -6.60 28.58 -4.55
N PHE A 269 -7.77 28.03 -4.87
CA PHE A 269 -7.87 26.67 -5.41
C PHE A 269 -7.24 26.55 -6.80
N SER A 270 -7.41 27.57 -7.65
CA SER A 270 -6.77 27.62 -8.97
C SER A 270 -5.24 27.64 -8.88
N ASP A 271 -4.68 28.39 -7.92
CA ASP A 271 -3.23 28.47 -7.68
C ASP A 271 -2.66 27.11 -7.23
N LEU A 272 -3.45 26.29 -6.53
CA LEU A 272 -3.12 24.92 -6.14
C LEU A 272 -3.29 23.90 -7.29
N GLY A 273 -3.74 24.33 -8.46
CA GLY A 273 -4.04 23.45 -9.60
C GLY A 273 -5.38 22.72 -9.49
N LEU A 274 -6.28 23.17 -8.60
CA LEU A 274 -7.66 22.72 -8.49
C LEU A 274 -8.59 23.63 -9.30
N GLY A 275 -9.86 23.27 -9.40
CA GLY A 275 -10.87 24.05 -10.12
C GLY A 275 -12.07 24.39 -9.25
N PRO A 276 -13.05 25.15 -9.79
CA PRO A 276 -14.24 25.58 -9.04
C PRO A 276 -15.18 24.45 -8.58
N ARG A 277 -14.94 23.22 -9.03
CA ARG A 277 -15.74 22.04 -8.66
C ARG A 277 -15.31 21.47 -7.30
N GLN A 278 -14.00 21.55 -7.02
CA GLN A 278 -13.40 21.13 -5.78
C GLN A 278 -13.63 22.20 -4.71
#